data_AF-A0A5N5NV86-F1
#
_entry.id   AF-A0A5N5NV86-F1
#
_cell.length_a   1.000
_cell.length_b   1.000
_cell.length_c   1.000
_cell.angle_alpha   90.00
_cell.angle_beta   90.00
_cell.angle_gamma   90.00
#
_symmetry.space_group_name_H-M   'P 1'
#
loop_
_entity.id
_entity.type
_entity.pdbx_description
1 polymer ?
#
loop_
_entity_poly.entity_id
_entity_poly.type
_entity_poly.pdbx_seq_one_letter_code
_entity_poly.pdbx_strand_id
1 'polypeptide(L)'
;METRGIEQMFDFQRLPSDGLILLLLLLYSPVGLCLMLLRIFIGVHIFLVSCALPDSFVRRFIVRVMCSVLGLHVKQNNLRLRDKNVKLYVSNHITQFDHNIINLLTSCHTPLLEGPSGFVCWARGFMELGTVTGSRAELAQTLRGYCSVPEALPLLLFPEEDTTNGRAGLLKFSSWPFSVADAVQPVALRVKRPFIAVNVTESSWLTELLWTFFVPFTVYQVRWLPPVQRQDEESHQEFANRVQELLATEIGIVSTQITKADKAEHIKRKRHTVSHTTHLDLGARPRTAAQGFLGSSTGAEDPRVVRMAHQVKEVLPDVPLSVITRDLLQTNCVDTTITNLLESTEQYHTEPAEAAPSGPSQPLTSTTPSVPAPPPNLKPPAKSFGKSPADRHMSLQERKAALYDYARRRYIEKHGLDLEEDS
;
A
#
# COMPACT_ATOMS: atom_id res chain seq x y z
N MET A 1 -26.96 -3.76 -7.43
CA MET A 1 -26.41 -3.20 -6.18
C MET A 1 -25.16 -2.44 -6.56
N GLU A 2 -25.27 -1.12 -6.67
CA GLU A 2 -24.16 -0.25 -7.06
C GLU A 2 -22.97 -0.48 -6.13
N THR A 3 -21.81 -0.77 -6.72
CA THR A 3 -20.50 -0.66 -6.08
C THR A 3 -20.34 0.76 -5.56
N ARG A 4 -20.78 1.03 -4.32
CA ARG A 4 -20.29 2.19 -3.57
C ARG A 4 -18.78 2.10 -3.66
N GLY A 5 -18.18 3.11 -4.29
CA GLY A 5 -16.80 3.04 -4.74
C GLY A 5 -15.89 2.67 -3.59
N ILE A 6 -14.95 1.76 -3.86
CA ILE A 6 -13.81 1.42 -2.99
C ILE A 6 -13.17 2.66 -2.34
N GLU A 7 -13.27 3.82 -3.02
CA GLU A 7 -12.84 5.13 -2.54
C GLU A 7 -13.52 5.61 -1.25
N GLN A 8 -14.77 5.23 -1.00
CA GLN A 8 -15.51 5.66 0.20
C GLN A 8 -15.06 4.89 1.46
N MET A 9 -14.40 3.74 1.29
CA MET A 9 -13.92 2.90 2.39
C MET A 9 -12.55 3.34 2.92
N PHE A 10 -11.86 4.22 2.20
CA PHE A 10 -10.49 4.60 2.48
C PHE A 10 -10.28 6.10 2.37
N ASP A 11 -9.49 6.63 3.29
CA ASP A 11 -9.11 8.03 3.23
C ASP A 11 -7.72 8.14 2.59
N PHE A 12 -7.64 8.77 1.41
CA PHE A 12 -6.37 9.00 0.70
C PHE A 12 -5.76 10.37 1.03
N GLN A 13 -6.58 11.29 1.54
CA GLN A 13 -6.17 12.61 1.96
C GLN A 13 -6.43 12.78 3.45
N ARG A 14 -5.45 13.35 4.15
CA ARG A 14 -5.53 13.63 5.58
C ARG A 14 -6.38 14.86 5.87
N LEU A 15 -6.18 15.90 5.07
CA LEU A 15 -6.82 17.19 5.26
C LEU A 15 -8.26 17.14 4.73
N PRO A 16 -9.21 17.77 5.43
CA PRO A 16 -10.58 17.86 4.96
C PRO A 16 -10.64 18.68 3.68
N SER A 17 -11.49 18.27 2.74
CA SER A 17 -11.75 19.04 1.51
C SER A 17 -12.63 20.28 1.77
N ASP A 18 -13.34 20.31 2.90
CA ASP A 18 -14.17 21.44 3.31
C ASP A 18 -13.31 22.58 3.87
N GLY A 19 -13.38 23.75 3.22
CA GLY A 19 -12.61 24.93 3.58
C GLY A 19 -12.88 25.47 4.99
N LEU A 20 -14.09 25.31 5.52
CA LEU A 20 -14.40 25.74 6.89
C LEU A 20 -13.73 24.84 7.92
N ILE A 21 -13.79 23.52 7.71
CA ILE A 21 -13.12 22.55 8.59
C ILE A 21 -11.60 22.74 8.50
N LEU A 22 -11.08 23.03 7.30
CA LEU A 22 -9.67 23.33 7.10
C LEU A 22 -9.24 24.61 7.84
N LEU A 23 -10.04 25.68 7.81
CA LEU A 23 -9.77 26.91 8.55
C LEU A 23 -9.79 26.67 10.07
N LEU A 24 -10.79 25.95 10.58
CA LEU A 24 -10.87 25.57 12.00
C LEU A 24 -9.66 24.73 12.42
N LEU A 25 -9.22 23.81 11.55
CA LEU A 25 -8.03 23.00 11.76
C LEU A 25 -6.77 23.86 11.80
N LEU A 26 -6.63 24.82 10.88
CA LEU A 26 -5.49 25.74 10.84
C LEU A 26 -5.41 26.58 12.11
N LEU A 27 -6.55 27.10 12.58
CA LEU A 27 -6.65 27.85 13.83
C LEU A 27 -6.34 26.98 15.06
N TYR A 28 -6.75 25.71 15.04
CA TYR A 28 -6.42 24.74 16.08
C TYR A 28 -4.96 24.29 16.05
N SER A 29 -4.28 24.35 14.90
CA SER A 29 -2.98 23.71 14.70
C SER A 29 -1.88 24.08 15.71
N PRO A 30 -1.74 25.33 16.20
CA PRO A 30 -0.73 25.65 17.22
C PRO A 30 -1.04 24.96 18.56
N VAL A 31 -2.32 24.91 18.93
CA VAL A 31 -2.80 24.21 20.13
C VAL A 31 -2.62 22.71 19.97
N GLY A 32 -3.00 22.16 18.81
CA GLY A 32 -2.82 20.75 18.49
C GLY A 32 -1.36 20.30 18.53
N LEU A 33 -0.42 21.14 18.06
CA LEU A 33 1.01 20.85 18.15
C LEU A 33 1.51 20.84 19.60
N CYS A 34 1.08 21.82 20.40
CA CYS A 34 1.39 21.84 21.84
C CYS A 34 0.85 20.61 22.56
N LEU A 35 -0.41 20.22 22.29
CA LEU A 35 -1.02 19.01 22.82
C LEU A 35 -0.28 17.75 22.39
N MET A 36 0.14 17.67 21.13
CA MET A 36 0.91 16.55 20.61
C MET A 36 2.22 16.39 21.37
N LEU A 37 3.01 17.46 21.53
CA LEU A 37 4.29 17.43 22.25
C LEU A 37 4.09 17.04 23.72
N LEU A 38 3.09 17.63 24.39
CA LEU A 38 2.73 17.28 25.75
C LEU A 38 2.36 15.79 25.88
N ARG A 39 1.54 15.27 24.96
CA ARG A 39 1.12 13.86 24.96
C ARG A 39 2.25 12.91 24.63
N ILE A 40 3.19 13.28 23.75
CA ILE A 40 4.41 12.49 23.53
C ILE A 40 5.21 12.40 24.83
N PHE A 41 5.43 13.53 25.50
CA PHE A 41 6.16 13.57 26.77
C PHE A 41 5.49 12.68 27.82
N ILE A 42 4.18 12.89 28.07
CA ILE A 42 3.44 12.08 29.04
C ILE A 42 3.42 10.61 28.60
N GLY A 43 3.20 10.33 27.32
CA GLY A 43 3.13 8.98 26.74
C GLY A 43 4.42 8.17 26.91
N VAL A 44 5.58 8.80 26.78
CA VAL A 44 6.87 8.14 27.05
C VAL A 44 7.01 7.77 28.52
N HIS A 45 6.66 8.67 29.45
CA HIS A 45 6.71 8.38 30.88
C HIS A 45 5.73 7.26 31.26
N ILE A 46 4.54 7.32 30.69
CA ILE A 46 3.51 6.30 30.79
C ILE A 46 4.06 4.93 30.37
N PHE A 47 4.68 4.87 29.20
CA PHE A 47 5.22 3.64 28.65
C PHE A 47 6.29 3.06 29.58
N LEU A 48 7.25 3.87 30.03
CA LEU A 48 8.31 3.45 30.96
C LEU A 48 7.76 2.90 32.27
N VAL A 49 6.77 3.59 32.86
CA VAL A 49 6.11 3.12 34.09
C VAL A 49 5.34 1.82 33.85
N SER A 50 4.65 1.68 32.71
CA SER A 50 3.93 0.45 32.37
C SER A 50 4.86 -0.73 32.12
N CYS A 51 6.10 -0.51 31.67
CA CYS A 51 7.10 -1.59 31.54
C CYS A 51 7.58 -2.08 32.91
N ALA A 52 7.57 -1.22 33.92
CA ALA A 52 7.99 -1.55 35.29
C ALA A 52 6.88 -2.22 36.13
N LEU A 53 5.60 -2.04 35.75
CA LEU A 53 4.46 -2.56 36.52
C LEU A 53 4.04 -3.96 36.06
N PRO A 54 3.85 -4.92 36.99
CA PRO A 54 3.34 -6.25 36.67
C PRO A 54 1.88 -6.20 36.18
N ASP A 55 1.48 -7.19 35.39
CA ASP A 55 0.12 -7.24 34.84
C ASP A 55 -0.91 -7.43 35.96
N SER A 56 -1.70 -6.40 36.21
CA SER A 56 -2.61 -6.31 37.34
C SER A 56 -3.81 -5.43 36.99
N PHE A 57 -4.89 -5.54 37.77
CA PHE A 57 -6.04 -4.63 37.65
C PHE A 57 -5.62 -3.16 37.75
N VAL A 58 -4.63 -2.87 38.61
CA VAL A 58 -4.04 -1.54 38.80
C VAL A 58 -3.38 -1.06 37.52
N ARG A 59 -2.57 -1.91 36.86
CA ARG A 59 -1.96 -1.58 35.56
C ARG A 59 -3.03 -1.22 34.52
N ARG A 60 -4.13 -1.98 34.43
CA ARG A 60 -5.21 -1.67 33.46
C ARG A 60 -5.94 -0.37 33.77
N PHE A 61 -6.22 -0.11 35.05
CA PHE A 61 -6.80 1.16 35.46
C PHE A 61 -5.87 2.33 35.11
N ILE A 62 -4.58 2.20 35.42
CA ILE A 62 -3.54 3.18 35.09
C ILE A 62 -3.50 3.39 33.58
N VAL A 63 -3.36 2.33 32.77
CA VAL A 63 -3.33 2.43 31.30
C VAL A 63 -4.62 3.06 30.75
N ARG A 64 -5.77 2.84 31.37
CA ARG A 64 -7.04 3.48 30.94
C ARG A 64 -7.07 4.99 31.23
N VAL A 65 -6.57 5.38 32.41
CA VAL A 65 -6.38 6.80 32.76
C VAL A 65 -5.37 7.44 31.79
N MET A 66 -4.27 6.75 31.54
CA MET A 66 -3.21 7.16 30.62
C MET A 66 -3.72 7.35 29.19
N CYS A 67 -4.46 6.40 28.64
CA CYS A 67 -5.12 6.56 27.34
C CYS A 67 -6.01 7.80 27.32
N SER A 68 -6.78 8.03 28.38
CA SER A 68 -7.65 9.22 28.48
C SER A 68 -6.84 10.53 28.48
N VAL A 69 -5.71 10.58 29.19
CA VAL A 69 -4.78 11.73 29.19
C VAL A 69 -4.17 11.96 27.79
N LEU A 70 -3.87 10.87 27.07
CA LEU A 70 -3.41 10.90 25.68
C LEU A 70 -4.52 11.27 24.67
N GLY A 71 -5.74 11.58 25.15
CA GLY A 71 -6.89 11.92 24.31
C GLY A 71 -7.63 10.70 23.74
N LEU A 72 -7.31 9.48 24.18
CA LEU A 72 -7.94 8.23 23.76
C LEU A 72 -9.01 7.81 24.78
N HIS A 73 -10.27 8.07 24.46
CA HIS A 73 -11.39 7.73 25.33
C HIS A 73 -12.05 6.44 24.88
N VAL A 74 -12.13 5.46 25.78
CA VAL A 74 -12.73 4.15 25.49
C VAL A 74 -14.08 4.01 26.18
N LYS A 75 -15.13 3.89 25.37
CA LYS A 75 -16.50 3.56 25.79
C LYS A 75 -16.76 2.09 25.47
N GLN A 76 -17.20 1.34 26.48
CA GLN A 76 -17.49 -0.08 26.35
C GLN A 76 -18.97 -0.34 26.59
N ASN A 77 -19.62 -1.00 25.63
CA ASN A 77 -21.03 -1.32 25.69
C ASN A 77 -21.21 -2.85 25.70
N ASN A 78 -22.31 -3.32 26.31
CA ASN A 78 -22.75 -4.71 26.30
C ASN A 78 -21.73 -5.74 26.82
N LEU A 79 -20.90 -5.39 27.81
CA LEU A 79 -19.94 -6.31 28.41
C LEU A 79 -20.58 -7.61 28.94
N ARG A 80 -21.87 -7.57 29.29
CA ARG A 80 -22.63 -8.75 29.75
C ARG A 80 -22.78 -9.85 28.69
N LEU A 81 -22.65 -9.51 27.41
CA LEU A 81 -22.76 -10.47 26.29
C LEU A 81 -21.45 -11.21 26.01
N ARG A 82 -20.35 -10.81 26.66
CA ARG A 82 -19.07 -11.48 26.52
C ARG A 82 -19.11 -12.82 27.25
N ASP A 83 -18.82 -13.88 26.52
CA ASP A 83 -18.59 -15.19 27.08
C ASP A 83 -17.09 -15.36 27.44
N LYS A 84 -16.83 -15.88 28.64
CA LYS A 84 -15.46 -16.15 29.12
C LYS A 84 -14.90 -17.45 28.56
N ASN A 85 -15.77 -18.35 28.10
CA ASN A 85 -15.40 -19.66 27.56
C ASN A 85 -14.92 -19.55 26.10
N VAL A 86 -15.29 -18.47 25.40
CA VAL A 86 -14.85 -18.23 24.02
C VAL A 86 -13.40 -17.74 24.01
N LYS A 87 -12.55 -18.50 23.32
CA LYS A 87 -11.10 -18.24 23.22
C LYS A 87 -10.70 -17.41 22.01
N LEU A 88 -11.61 -17.14 21.07
CA LEU A 88 -11.31 -16.37 19.85
C LEU A 88 -12.23 -15.16 19.70
N TYR A 89 -11.63 -13.97 19.70
CA TYR A 89 -12.28 -12.68 19.48
C TYR A 89 -11.98 -12.21 18.06
N VAL A 90 -13.03 -11.74 17.37
CA VAL A 90 -12.95 -11.28 15.99
C VAL A 90 -13.51 -9.87 15.91
N SER A 91 -12.75 -8.94 15.34
CA SER A 91 -13.13 -7.52 15.29
C SER A 91 -12.91 -6.94 13.90
N ASN A 92 -13.75 -5.98 13.52
CA ASN A 92 -13.41 -5.08 12.41
C ASN A 92 -12.14 -4.28 12.73
N HIS A 93 -11.43 -3.81 11.71
CA HIS A 93 -10.14 -3.14 11.84
C HIS A 93 -10.19 -1.72 11.26
N ILE A 94 -10.14 -0.73 12.14
CA ILE A 94 -10.18 0.69 11.78
C ILE A 94 -8.79 1.30 11.94
N THR A 95 -8.11 1.10 13.07
CA THR A 95 -6.85 1.77 13.43
C THR A 95 -5.72 0.80 13.74
N GLN A 96 -4.48 1.22 13.52
CA GLN A 96 -3.28 0.46 13.91
C GLN A 96 -3.15 0.20 15.42
N PHE A 97 -4.01 0.81 16.25
CA PHE A 97 -4.01 0.69 17.71
C PHE A 97 -5.23 -0.09 18.25
N ASP A 98 -6.08 -0.65 17.39
CA ASP A 98 -7.30 -1.35 17.80
C ASP A 98 -7.02 -2.48 18.78
N HIS A 99 -5.95 -3.25 18.55
CA HIS A 99 -5.54 -4.34 19.43
C HIS A 99 -5.15 -3.83 20.83
N ASN A 100 -4.47 -2.68 20.94
CA ASN A 100 -4.15 -2.06 22.23
C ASN A 100 -5.43 -1.67 22.97
N ILE A 101 -6.41 -1.10 22.26
CA ILE A 101 -7.68 -0.67 22.86
C ILE A 101 -8.50 -1.86 23.35
N ILE A 102 -8.57 -2.96 22.58
CA ILE A 102 -9.27 -4.16 23.02
C ILE A 102 -8.52 -4.84 24.18
N ASN A 103 -7.18 -4.96 24.10
CA ASN A 103 -6.35 -5.57 25.15
C ASN A 103 -6.45 -4.79 26.48
N LEU A 104 -6.61 -3.46 26.42
CA LEU A 104 -6.87 -2.62 27.58
C LEU A 104 -8.19 -2.98 28.29
N LEU A 105 -9.23 -3.34 27.52
CA LEU A 105 -10.54 -3.70 28.06
C LEU A 105 -10.60 -5.15 28.52
N THR A 106 -9.90 -6.05 27.83
CA THR A 106 -9.81 -7.46 28.18
C THR A 106 -8.45 -8.00 27.80
N SER A 107 -7.78 -8.72 28.72
CA SER A 107 -6.53 -9.41 28.36
C SER A 107 -6.79 -10.39 27.23
N CYS A 108 -6.12 -10.15 26.11
CA CYS A 108 -6.11 -11.01 24.94
C CYS A 108 -4.78 -10.84 24.21
N HIS A 109 -4.36 -11.88 23.49
CA HIS A 109 -3.17 -11.81 22.65
C HIS A 109 -3.55 -11.57 21.20
N THR A 110 -2.82 -10.68 20.53
CA THR A 110 -2.95 -10.45 19.09
C THR A 110 -1.66 -10.87 18.41
N PRO A 111 -1.68 -11.85 17.50
CA PRO A 111 -0.48 -12.26 16.77
C PRO A 111 -0.03 -11.14 15.81
N LEU A 112 1.28 -10.92 15.70
CA LEU A 112 1.83 -10.08 14.64
C LEU A 112 1.77 -10.84 13.30
N LEU A 113 0.97 -10.35 12.35
CA LEU A 113 0.81 -10.98 11.04
C LEU A 113 1.86 -10.49 10.03
N GLU A 114 2.12 -9.18 10.02
CA GLU A 114 3.01 -8.51 9.08
C GLU A 114 3.70 -7.35 9.81
N GLY A 115 5.02 -7.23 9.70
CA GLY A 115 5.78 -6.12 10.27
C GLY A 115 7.10 -6.53 10.95
N PRO A 116 7.85 -5.54 11.46
CA PRO A 116 9.12 -5.80 12.14
C PRO A 116 8.89 -6.49 13.49
N SER A 117 9.64 -7.58 13.73
CA SER A 117 9.67 -8.32 15.00
C SER A 117 10.55 -7.65 16.06
N GLY A 118 10.63 -8.24 17.26
CA GLY A 118 11.49 -7.74 18.34
C GLY A 118 10.87 -6.59 19.14
N PHE A 119 11.68 -5.58 19.49
CA PHE A 119 11.26 -4.54 20.45
C PHE A 119 9.99 -3.79 20.02
N VAL A 120 9.83 -3.47 18.74
CA VAL A 120 8.64 -2.74 18.25
C VAL A 120 7.37 -3.59 18.36
N CYS A 121 7.47 -4.89 18.07
CA CYS A 121 6.39 -5.86 18.25
C CYS A 121 5.96 -5.92 19.72
N TRP A 122 6.94 -6.14 20.61
CA TRP A 122 6.73 -6.20 22.06
C TRP A 122 6.15 -4.89 22.63
N ALA A 123 6.72 -3.74 22.26
CA ALA A 123 6.30 -2.44 22.75
C ALA A 123 4.85 -2.11 22.34
N ARG A 124 4.41 -2.61 21.18
CA ARG A 124 3.03 -2.48 20.72
C ARG A 124 2.07 -3.53 21.31
N GLY A 125 2.56 -4.44 22.15
CA GLY A 125 1.75 -5.48 22.78
C GLY A 125 1.32 -6.61 21.85
N PHE A 126 2.05 -6.84 20.76
CA PHE A 126 1.80 -7.98 19.89
C PHE A 126 2.48 -9.24 20.43
N MET A 127 1.86 -10.39 20.15
CA MET A 127 2.43 -11.70 20.39
C MET A 127 3.26 -12.11 19.18
N GLU A 128 4.56 -12.29 19.40
CA GLU A 128 5.46 -12.82 18.39
C GLU A 128 5.31 -14.35 18.33
N LEU A 129 4.74 -14.85 17.23
CA LEU A 129 4.88 -16.26 16.88
C LEU A 129 6.19 -16.39 16.11
N GLY A 130 7.27 -16.73 16.84
CA GLY A 130 8.64 -16.72 16.31
C GLY A 130 8.75 -17.34 14.92
N THR A 131 9.48 -16.67 14.02
CA THR A 131 9.76 -17.04 12.60
C THR A 131 8.78 -18.04 11.96
N VAL A 132 7.47 -17.80 12.05
CA VAL A 132 6.52 -18.48 11.18
C VAL A 132 6.53 -17.73 9.85
N THR A 133 7.57 -17.97 9.05
CA THR A 133 7.59 -17.67 7.60
C THR A 133 6.71 -18.67 6.84
N GLY A 134 5.64 -19.14 7.48
CA GLY A 134 4.75 -20.20 7.02
C GLY A 134 3.50 -19.65 6.36
N SER A 135 2.81 -20.51 5.64
CA SER A 135 1.52 -20.20 5.03
C SER A 135 0.47 -19.79 6.09
N ARG A 136 -0.58 -19.05 5.71
CA ARG A 136 -1.69 -18.70 6.63
C ARG A 136 -2.35 -19.93 7.27
N ALA A 137 -2.25 -21.09 6.63
CA ALA A 137 -2.75 -22.37 7.14
C ALA A 137 -1.91 -22.89 8.33
N GLU A 138 -0.57 -22.83 8.23
CA GLU A 138 0.31 -23.22 9.34
C GLU A 138 0.10 -22.30 10.55
N LEU A 139 0.01 -21.00 10.32
CA LEU A 139 -0.31 -20.03 11.37
C LEU A 139 -1.63 -20.36 12.06
N ALA A 140 -2.68 -20.66 11.28
CA ALA A 140 -3.98 -21.03 11.83
C ALA A 140 -3.90 -22.30 12.68
N GLN A 141 -3.10 -23.29 12.26
CA GLN A 141 -2.88 -24.53 13.01
C GLN A 141 -2.17 -24.27 14.35
N THR A 142 -1.13 -23.43 14.36
CA THR A 142 -0.44 -23.04 15.61
C THR A 142 -1.38 -22.31 16.57
N LEU A 143 -2.17 -21.37 16.05
CA LEU A 143 -3.13 -20.61 16.86
C LEU A 143 -4.28 -21.50 17.37
N ARG A 144 -4.70 -22.50 16.58
CA ARG A 144 -5.67 -23.51 17.03
C ARG A 144 -5.11 -24.32 18.21
N GLY A 145 -3.85 -24.74 18.13
CA GLY A 145 -3.16 -25.39 19.25
C GLY A 145 -3.11 -24.52 20.51
N TYR A 146 -2.84 -23.22 20.35
CA TYR A 146 -2.85 -22.25 21.44
C TYR A 146 -4.23 -22.11 22.09
N CYS A 147 -5.31 -22.02 21.30
CA CYS A 147 -6.69 -21.94 21.81
C CYS A 147 -7.12 -23.17 22.62
N SER A 148 -6.55 -24.34 22.35
CA SER A 148 -6.84 -25.58 23.07
C SER A 148 -6.25 -25.62 24.48
N VAL A 149 -5.31 -24.73 24.81
CA VAL A 149 -4.70 -24.66 26.14
C VAL A 149 -5.67 -23.97 27.12
N PRO A 150 -6.14 -24.64 28.19
CA PRO A 150 -7.17 -24.08 29.08
C PRO A 150 -6.80 -22.74 29.72
N GLU A 151 -5.53 -22.59 30.12
CA GLU A 151 -4.98 -21.41 30.78
C GLU A 151 -4.58 -20.29 29.81
N ALA A 152 -4.61 -20.53 28.50
CA ALA A 152 -4.25 -19.52 27.52
C ALA A 152 -5.27 -18.36 27.51
N LEU A 153 -4.74 -17.15 27.34
CA LEU A 153 -5.56 -15.96 27.14
C LEU A 153 -6.30 -16.04 25.80
N PRO A 154 -7.49 -15.42 25.67
CA PRO A 154 -8.18 -15.36 24.38
C PRO A 154 -7.32 -14.71 23.29
N LEU A 155 -7.45 -15.17 22.06
CA LEU A 155 -6.86 -14.57 20.87
C LEU A 155 -7.76 -13.49 20.30
N LEU A 156 -7.18 -12.40 19.81
CA LEU A 156 -7.87 -11.37 19.04
C LEU A 156 -7.33 -11.35 17.61
N LEU A 157 -8.21 -11.55 16.64
CA LEU A 157 -7.91 -11.52 15.21
C LEU A 157 -8.75 -10.47 14.46
N PHE A 158 -8.16 -9.91 13.40
CA PHE A 158 -8.79 -8.95 12.51
C PHE A 158 -8.94 -9.57 11.11
N PRO A 159 -10.10 -10.14 10.77
CA PRO A 159 -10.31 -10.88 9.52
C PRO A 159 -10.35 -10.00 8.28
N GLU A 160 -10.47 -8.67 8.42
CA GLU A 160 -10.28 -7.71 7.31
C GLU A 160 -8.82 -7.67 6.83
N GLU A 161 -7.87 -8.12 7.66
CA GLU A 161 -6.41 -8.14 7.44
C GLU A 161 -5.73 -6.79 7.16
N ASP A 162 -6.50 -5.74 6.97
CA ASP A 162 -6.06 -4.38 6.80
C ASP A 162 -7.16 -3.42 7.30
N THR A 163 -6.78 -2.18 7.54
CA THR A 163 -7.63 -1.14 8.12
C THR A 163 -8.55 -0.49 7.10
N THR A 164 -9.75 -0.09 7.53
CA THR A 164 -10.69 0.77 6.78
C THR A 164 -10.93 2.09 7.51
N ASN A 165 -11.61 3.05 6.86
CA ASN A 165 -12.04 4.28 7.54
C ASN A 165 -13.26 4.07 8.46
N GLY A 166 -13.87 2.88 8.46
CA GLY A 166 -15.01 2.52 9.31
C GLY A 166 -16.32 3.24 9.01
N ARG A 167 -16.47 3.91 7.85
CA ARG A 167 -17.66 4.70 7.49
C ARG A 167 -18.55 4.09 6.42
N ALA A 168 -17.96 3.50 5.38
CA ALA A 168 -18.72 3.04 4.21
C ALA A 168 -18.98 1.53 4.21
N GLY A 169 -17.98 0.74 4.59
CA GLY A 169 -18.10 -0.72 4.58
C GLY A 169 -16.91 -1.42 5.22
N LEU A 170 -17.09 -2.72 5.46
CA LEU A 170 -16.05 -3.64 5.89
C LEU A 170 -15.40 -4.29 4.66
N LEU A 171 -14.09 -4.56 4.74
CA LEU A 171 -13.45 -5.45 3.79
C LEU A 171 -14.00 -6.86 3.94
N LYS A 172 -13.87 -7.64 2.86
CA LYS A 172 -14.19 -9.07 2.87
C LYS A 172 -13.34 -9.77 3.92
N PHE A 173 -14.01 -10.51 4.79
CA PHE A 173 -13.32 -11.30 5.82
C PHE A 173 -12.64 -12.51 5.18
N SER A 174 -11.38 -12.71 5.52
CA SER A 174 -10.68 -13.94 5.17
C SER A 174 -11.17 -15.12 6.01
N SER A 175 -11.05 -16.33 5.46
CA SER A 175 -11.52 -17.56 6.10
C SER A 175 -10.57 -18.13 7.15
N TRP A 176 -9.27 -17.81 7.08
CA TRP A 176 -8.27 -18.43 7.96
C TRP A 176 -8.50 -18.15 9.46
N PRO A 177 -8.94 -16.95 9.93
CA PRO A 177 -9.22 -16.73 11.35
C PRO A 177 -10.33 -17.66 11.87
N PHE A 178 -11.29 -17.97 11.01
CA PHE A 178 -12.43 -18.83 11.31
C PHE A 178 -12.09 -20.33 11.26
N SER A 179 -10.87 -20.69 10.84
CA SER A 179 -10.35 -22.06 10.96
C SER A 179 -9.67 -22.33 12.31
N VAL A 180 -9.35 -21.27 13.08
CA VAL A 180 -8.66 -21.36 14.38
C VAL A 180 -9.59 -21.95 15.45
N ALA A 181 -10.86 -21.56 15.47
CA ALA A 181 -11.86 -22.07 16.40
C ALA A 181 -13.26 -22.05 15.78
N ASP A 182 -14.11 -23.01 16.15
CA ASP A 182 -15.49 -23.10 15.67
C ASP A 182 -16.45 -22.13 16.40
N ALA A 183 -16.02 -21.59 17.54
CA ALA A 183 -16.72 -20.56 18.31
C ALA A 183 -15.95 -19.24 18.27
N VAL A 184 -16.58 -18.16 17.83
CA VAL A 184 -15.97 -16.82 17.81
C VAL A 184 -16.84 -15.82 18.57
N GLN A 185 -16.21 -14.84 19.21
CA GLN A 185 -16.89 -13.70 19.81
C GLN A 185 -16.66 -12.47 18.93
N PRO A 186 -17.70 -11.97 18.23
CA PRO A 186 -17.59 -10.75 17.45
C PRO A 186 -17.53 -9.51 18.35
N VAL A 187 -16.65 -8.58 18.00
CA VAL A 187 -16.47 -7.29 18.67
C VAL A 187 -16.58 -6.19 17.61
N ALA A 188 -17.57 -5.31 17.76
CA ALA A 188 -17.74 -4.16 16.89
C ALA A 188 -16.97 -2.96 17.46
N LEU A 189 -16.07 -2.41 16.64
CA LEU A 189 -15.33 -1.17 16.89
C LEU A 189 -15.90 -0.03 16.05
N ARG A 190 -16.11 1.12 16.71
CA ARG A 190 -16.32 2.40 16.03
C ARG A 190 -15.37 3.43 16.59
N VAL A 191 -14.77 4.23 15.71
CA VAL A 191 -13.83 5.29 16.10
C VAL A 191 -14.36 6.63 15.65
N LYS A 192 -14.48 7.57 16.59
CA LYS A 192 -14.93 8.94 16.32
C LYS A 192 -13.82 9.92 16.65
N ARG A 193 -13.52 10.80 15.69
CA ARG A 193 -12.48 11.82 15.77
C ARG A 193 -12.99 13.12 15.16
N PRO A 194 -12.68 14.29 15.73
CA PRO A 194 -12.99 15.57 15.11
C PRO A 194 -11.95 15.93 14.02
N PHE A 195 -12.36 16.78 13.08
CA PHE A 195 -11.54 17.50 12.09
C PHE A 195 -10.82 16.69 10.98
N ILE A 196 -10.11 15.60 11.32
CA ILE A 196 -9.14 14.96 10.41
C ILE A 196 -9.38 13.44 10.28
N ALA A 197 -9.15 12.93 9.08
CA ALA A 197 -8.90 11.53 8.82
C ALA A 197 -7.50 11.14 9.33
N VAL A 198 -7.41 10.60 10.54
CA VAL A 198 -6.12 10.22 11.14
C VAL A 198 -5.51 8.97 10.47
N ASN A 199 -6.35 8.06 10.00
CA ASN A 199 -5.92 6.86 9.30
C ASN A 199 -6.04 7.13 7.80
N VAL A 200 -4.90 7.33 7.17
CA VAL A 200 -4.80 7.54 5.73
C VAL A 200 -4.11 6.32 5.15
N THR A 201 -4.54 5.91 3.96
CA THR A 201 -3.88 4.83 3.23
C THR A 201 -2.38 5.05 3.20
N GLU A 202 -1.61 4.00 3.50
CA GLU A 202 -0.13 4.01 3.48
C GLU A 202 0.54 4.86 4.57
N SER A 203 -0.22 5.34 5.56
CA SER A 203 0.36 5.96 6.75
C SER A 203 1.11 4.90 7.57
N SER A 204 2.31 5.25 8.03
CA SER A 204 2.98 4.42 9.03
C SER A 204 2.23 4.50 10.36
N TRP A 205 2.39 3.46 11.20
CA TRP A 205 1.81 3.44 12.55
C TRP A 205 2.29 4.62 13.40
N LEU A 206 3.54 5.08 13.21
CA LEU A 206 4.10 6.19 13.96
C LEU A 206 3.46 7.50 13.51
N THR A 207 3.26 7.69 12.21
CA THR A 207 2.54 8.84 11.68
C THR A 207 1.10 8.85 12.22
N GLU A 208 0.39 7.72 12.23
CA GLU A 208 -0.94 7.64 12.85
C GLU A 208 -0.92 7.99 14.34
N LEU A 209 0.10 7.57 15.08
CA LEU A 209 0.27 7.92 16.49
C LEU A 209 0.42 9.43 16.71
N LEU A 210 1.30 10.07 15.95
CA LEU A 210 1.52 11.52 16.03
C LEU A 210 0.23 12.29 15.75
N TRP A 211 -0.50 11.90 14.70
CA TRP A 211 -1.78 12.52 14.39
C TRP A 211 -2.87 12.21 15.42
N THR A 212 -2.84 11.03 16.03
CA THR A 212 -3.72 10.69 17.16
C THR A 212 -3.46 11.60 18.36
N PHE A 213 -2.21 11.95 18.64
CA PHE A 213 -1.87 12.90 19.70
C PHE A 213 -2.14 14.35 19.32
N PHE A 214 -2.09 14.69 18.03
CA PHE A 214 -2.44 16.02 17.54
C PHE A 214 -3.95 16.30 17.62
N VAL A 215 -4.81 15.33 17.30
CA VAL A 215 -6.27 15.56 17.35
C VAL A 215 -6.76 15.74 18.80
N PRO A 216 -7.76 16.60 19.06
CA PRO A 216 -8.21 16.92 20.41
C PRO A 216 -8.57 15.69 21.24
N PHE A 217 -9.31 14.75 20.64
CA PHE A 217 -9.65 13.48 21.25
C PHE A 217 -10.02 12.45 20.18
N THR A 218 -9.81 11.17 20.49
CA THR A 218 -10.28 10.01 19.74
C THR A 218 -11.16 9.17 20.67
N VAL A 219 -12.40 8.94 20.29
CA VAL A 219 -13.34 8.11 21.05
C VAL A 219 -13.47 6.75 20.38
N TYR A 220 -13.02 5.71 21.07
CA TYR A 220 -13.26 4.31 20.72
C TYR A 220 -14.57 3.86 21.38
N GLN A 221 -15.47 3.32 20.58
CA GLN A 221 -16.68 2.65 21.05
C GLN A 221 -16.55 1.16 20.75
N VAL A 222 -16.44 0.36 21.80
CA VAL A 222 -16.26 -1.09 21.72
C VAL A 222 -17.55 -1.76 22.18
N ARG A 223 -18.17 -2.54 21.30
CA ARG A 223 -19.41 -3.26 21.57
C ARG A 223 -19.20 -4.76 21.40
N TRP A 224 -19.54 -5.51 22.42
CA TRP A 224 -19.53 -6.97 22.40
C TRP A 224 -20.86 -7.49 21.85
N LEU A 225 -20.79 -8.45 20.92
CA LEU A 225 -21.96 -9.14 20.36
C LEU A 225 -21.95 -10.59 20.87
N PRO A 226 -23.09 -11.29 20.93
CA PRO A 226 -23.13 -12.67 21.42
C PRO A 226 -22.16 -13.60 20.67
N PRO A 227 -21.64 -14.67 21.31
CA PRO A 227 -20.85 -15.68 20.64
C PRO A 227 -21.57 -16.27 19.44
N VAL A 228 -20.81 -16.57 18.40
CA VAL A 228 -21.31 -17.19 17.19
C VAL A 228 -20.59 -18.51 16.98
N GLN A 229 -21.37 -19.58 16.89
CA GLN A 229 -20.88 -20.91 16.57
C GLN A 229 -20.99 -21.14 15.06
N ARG A 230 -20.00 -21.83 14.50
CA ARG A 230 -20.03 -22.39 13.16
C ARG A 230 -21.04 -23.53 13.07
N GLN A 231 -21.81 -23.59 11.99
CA GLN A 231 -22.76 -24.68 11.75
C GLN A 231 -22.06 -25.90 11.10
N ASP A 232 -22.57 -27.11 11.29
CA ASP A 232 -21.89 -28.35 10.88
C ASP A 232 -21.63 -28.44 9.37
N GLU A 233 -22.54 -27.91 8.55
CA GLU A 233 -22.43 -27.89 7.07
C GLU A 233 -21.77 -26.60 6.53
N GLU A 234 -21.47 -25.64 7.40
CA GLU A 234 -20.97 -24.31 7.00
C GLU A 234 -19.45 -24.34 6.79
N SER A 235 -19.00 -23.87 5.63
CA SER A 235 -17.59 -23.67 5.34
C SER A 235 -17.01 -22.52 6.16
N HIS A 236 -15.68 -22.50 6.38
CA HIS A 236 -15.03 -21.38 7.09
C HIS A 236 -15.26 -20.02 6.41
N GLN A 237 -15.44 -19.99 5.08
CA GLN A 237 -15.70 -18.75 4.35
C GLN A 237 -17.16 -18.30 4.51
N GLU A 238 -18.12 -19.20 4.50
CA GLU A 238 -19.53 -18.86 4.78
C GLU A 238 -19.68 -18.36 6.21
N PHE A 239 -19.00 -19.00 7.16
CA PHE A 239 -18.95 -18.54 8.54
C PHE A 239 -18.35 -17.13 8.64
N ALA A 240 -17.23 -16.89 7.94
CA ALA A 240 -16.61 -15.56 7.87
C ALA A 240 -17.57 -14.50 7.32
N ASN A 241 -18.28 -14.82 6.23
CA ASN A 241 -19.23 -13.90 5.59
C ASN A 241 -20.42 -13.60 6.52
N ARG A 242 -20.95 -14.60 7.23
CA ARG A 242 -22.05 -14.44 8.18
C ARG A 242 -21.64 -13.56 9.37
N VAL A 243 -20.44 -13.75 9.92
CA VAL A 243 -19.90 -12.90 10.98
C VAL A 243 -19.62 -11.47 10.47
N GLN A 244 -19.14 -11.34 9.23
CA GLN A 244 -18.94 -10.04 8.57
C GLN A 244 -20.26 -9.27 8.44
N GLU A 245 -21.33 -9.91 7.97
CA GLU A 245 -22.66 -9.30 7.82
C GLU A 245 -23.26 -8.90 9.17
N LEU A 246 -23.07 -9.75 10.19
CA LEU A 246 -23.49 -9.46 11.56
C LEU A 246 -22.76 -8.24 12.15
N LEU A 247 -21.44 -8.12 11.94
CA LEU A 247 -20.68 -6.93 12.35
C LEU A 247 -21.06 -5.69 11.53
N ALA A 248 -21.24 -5.84 10.22
CA ALA A 248 -21.65 -4.75 9.33
C ALA A 248 -23.01 -4.16 9.75
N THR A 249 -23.99 -5.04 10.05
CA THR A 249 -25.32 -4.66 10.54
C THR A 249 -25.23 -3.94 11.89
N GLU A 250 -24.44 -4.46 12.82
CA GLU A 250 -24.25 -3.83 14.13
C GLU A 250 -23.56 -2.46 14.03
N ILE A 251 -22.62 -2.29 13.11
CA ILE A 251 -21.92 -1.00 12.88
C ILE A 251 -22.78 -0.03 12.03
N GLY A 252 -23.74 -0.55 11.27
CA GLY A 252 -24.56 0.22 10.33
C GLY A 252 -23.83 0.57 9.03
N ILE A 253 -22.97 -0.33 8.56
CA ILE A 253 -22.20 -0.20 7.31
C ILE A 253 -22.40 -1.44 6.44
N VAL A 254 -21.87 -1.43 5.21
CA VAL A 254 -22.07 -2.54 4.26
C VAL A 254 -20.95 -3.56 4.35
N SER A 255 -21.27 -4.86 4.32
CA SER A 255 -20.28 -5.93 4.08
C SER A 255 -19.94 -5.98 2.59
N THR A 256 -18.66 -5.79 2.24
CA THR A 256 -18.22 -5.80 0.83
C THR A 256 -17.51 -7.10 0.46
N GLN A 257 -17.38 -7.35 -0.85
CA GLN A 257 -16.55 -8.42 -1.40
C GLN A 257 -15.12 -7.95 -1.72
N ILE A 258 -14.77 -6.71 -1.37
CA ILE A 258 -13.46 -6.11 -1.64
C ILE A 258 -12.46 -6.68 -0.64
N THR A 259 -11.39 -7.28 -1.15
CA THR A 259 -10.34 -7.91 -0.35
C THR A 259 -9.20 -6.94 -0.02
N LYS A 260 -8.32 -7.34 0.90
CA LYS A 260 -7.03 -6.68 1.14
C LYS A 260 -6.20 -6.53 -0.15
N ALA A 261 -6.21 -7.54 -1.02
CA ALA A 261 -5.48 -7.50 -2.29
C ALA A 261 -6.06 -6.44 -3.24
N ASP A 262 -7.39 -6.35 -3.34
CA ASP A 262 -8.06 -5.33 -4.15
C ASP A 262 -7.75 -3.91 -3.66
N LYS A 263 -7.71 -3.72 -2.33
CA LYS A 263 -7.27 -2.47 -1.71
C LYS A 263 -5.83 -2.13 -2.12
N ALA A 264 -4.89 -3.07 -1.97
CA ALA A 264 -3.50 -2.86 -2.32
C ALA A 264 -3.31 -2.54 -3.82
N GLU A 265 -4.06 -3.22 -4.69
CA GLU A 265 -4.07 -2.94 -6.11
C GLU A 265 -4.61 -1.54 -6.41
N HIS A 266 -5.73 -1.15 -5.79
CA HIS A 266 -6.34 0.16 -6.00
C HIS A 266 -5.41 1.30 -5.56
N ILE A 267 -4.73 1.14 -4.42
CA ILE A 267 -3.72 2.09 -3.94
C ILE A 267 -2.57 2.21 -4.96
N LYS A 268 -2.08 1.07 -5.48
CA LYS A 268 -1.02 1.05 -6.51
C LYS A 268 -1.47 1.77 -7.79
N ARG A 269 -2.70 1.54 -8.25
CA ARG A 269 -3.26 2.22 -9.43
C ARG A 269 -3.31 3.74 -9.23
N LYS A 270 -3.80 4.23 -8.09
CA LYS A 270 -3.85 5.67 -7.79
C LYS A 270 -2.48 6.34 -7.79
N ARG A 271 -1.44 5.66 -7.26
CA ARG A 271 -0.06 6.17 -7.31
C ARG A 271 0.39 6.45 -8.75
N HIS A 272 0.18 5.50 -9.65
CA HIS A 272 0.57 5.65 -11.06
C HIS A 272 -0.20 6.76 -11.78
N THR A 273 -1.51 6.91 -11.50
CA THR A 273 -2.32 7.99 -12.09
C THR A 273 -1.82 9.36 -11.66
N VAL A 274 -1.54 9.57 -10.37
CA VAL A 274 -1.06 10.87 -9.84
C VAL A 274 0.33 11.22 -10.39
N SER A 275 1.23 10.23 -10.53
CA SER A 275 2.54 10.44 -11.15
C SER A 275 2.43 10.88 -12.62
N HIS A 276 1.49 10.33 -13.39
CA HIS A 276 1.29 10.72 -14.79
C HIS A 276 0.70 12.12 -14.97
N THR A 277 -0.24 12.54 -14.12
CA THR A 277 -0.80 13.90 -14.19
C THR A 277 0.23 14.97 -13.83
N THR A 278 1.10 14.69 -12.85
CA THR A 278 2.14 15.65 -12.41
C THR A 278 3.19 15.91 -13.50
N HIS A 279 3.45 14.96 -14.41
CA HIS A 279 4.38 15.16 -15.53
C HIS A 279 3.78 15.93 -16.71
N LEU A 280 2.45 15.95 -16.87
CA LEU A 280 1.79 16.65 -17.98
C LEU A 280 1.53 18.15 -17.69
N ASP A 281 1.36 18.54 -16.42
CA ASP A 281 1.02 19.92 -16.03
C ASP A 281 2.23 20.85 -15.77
N LEU A 282 3.47 20.37 -15.92
CA LEU A 282 4.69 21.19 -15.80
C LEU A 282 5.22 21.73 -17.15
N GLY A 283 4.50 21.49 -18.24
CA GLY A 283 4.85 21.91 -19.61
C GLY A 283 4.28 23.26 -20.04
N ALA A 284 4.20 24.28 -19.19
CA ALA A 284 3.80 25.62 -19.64
C ALA A 284 4.22 26.75 -18.68
N ARG A 285 5.53 27.07 -18.60
CA ARG A 285 5.93 28.43 -18.17
C ARG A 285 7.27 28.85 -18.78
N PRO A 286 7.38 30.03 -19.44
CA PRO A 286 8.66 30.53 -19.90
C PRO A 286 9.51 30.93 -18.69
N ARG A 287 10.68 30.31 -18.52
CA ARG A 287 11.63 30.64 -17.44
C ARG A 287 12.51 31.82 -17.86
N THR A 288 12.23 32.99 -17.31
CA THR A 288 13.15 34.14 -17.30
C THR A 288 14.24 33.87 -16.27
N ALA A 289 15.50 33.98 -16.69
CA ALA A 289 16.67 33.76 -15.85
C ALA A 289 16.81 34.84 -14.77
N ALA A 290 17.00 34.43 -13.52
CA ALA A 290 17.51 35.27 -12.46
C ALA A 290 18.72 34.57 -11.81
N GLN A 291 19.85 35.27 -11.87
CA GLN A 291 21.15 34.92 -11.30
C GLN A 291 21.19 35.09 -9.77
N GLY A 292 22.01 34.26 -9.12
CA GLY A 292 22.53 34.44 -7.74
C GLY A 292 22.18 33.25 -6.82
N PHE A 293 23.06 32.68 -5.99
CA PHE A 293 24.47 32.88 -5.70
C PHE A 293 24.98 31.64 -4.92
N LEU A 294 26.10 31.07 -5.38
CA LEU A 294 27.15 30.26 -4.74
C LEU A 294 26.85 29.25 -3.61
N GLY A 295 27.09 27.97 -3.94
CA GLY A 295 27.67 26.96 -3.05
C GLY A 295 28.73 26.17 -3.83
N SER A 296 30.00 26.49 -3.60
CA SER A 296 31.17 25.82 -4.18
C SER A 296 31.43 24.48 -3.48
N SER A 297 31.45 23.39 -4.24
CA SER A 297 32.17 22.16 -3.87
C SER A 297 32.80 21.55 -5.11
N THR A 298 34.05 21.96 -5.38
CA THR A 298 34.95 21.29 -6.31
C THR A 298 35.46 19.98 -5.72
N GLY A 299 35.34 18.89 -6.49
CA GLY A 299 36.39 17.85 -6.51
C GLY A 299 36.16 16.57 -5.71
N ALA A 300 35.11 15.81 -6.04
CA ALA A 300 35.15 14.34 -6.00
C ALA A 300 34.06 13.82 -6.95
N GLU A 301 34.42 13.48 -8.19
CA GLU A 301 33.49 12.83 -9.11
C GLU A 301 33.10 11.46 -8.52
N ASP A 302 31.80 11.25 -8.26
CA ASP A 302 31.31 9.97 -7.77
C ASP A 302 31.64 8.87 -8.81
N PRO A 303 32.43 7.83 -8.46
CA PRO A 303 32.82 6.76 -9.38
C PRO A 303 31.63 5.95 -9.93
N ARG A 304 30.42 6.15 -9.39
CA ARG A 304 29.17 5.64 -9.99
C ARG A 304 28.70 6.50 -11.16
N VAL A 305 28.75 7.83 -11.04
CA VAL A 305 28.29 8.76 -12.08
C VAL A 305 29.20 8.65 -13.31
N VAL A 306 30.51 8.49 -13.11
CA VAL A 306 31.45 8.27 -14.23
C VAL A 306 31.12 7.00 -15.00
N ARG A 307 30.81 5.89 -14.31
CA ARG A 307 30.40 4.62 -14.97
C ARG A 307 29.10 4.77 -15.75
N MET A 308 28.11 5.44 -15.16
CA MET A 308 26.84 5.71 -15.85
C MET A 308 27.06 6.63 -17.06
N ALA A 309 27.95 7.61 -16.96
CA ALA A 309 28.26 8.52 -18.07
C ALA A 309 28.89 7.80 -19.26
N HIS A 310 29.79 6.84 -19.00
CA HIS A 310 30.35 5.99 -20.06
C HIS A 310 29.28 5.08 -20.70
N GLN A 311 28.34 4.53 -19.92
CA GLN A 311 27.23 3.74 -20.47
C GLN A 311 26.32 4.56 -21.40
N VAL A 312 26.01 5.81 -21.03
CA VAL A 312 25.25 6.71 -21.90
C VAL A 312 26.06 7.08 -23.14
N LYS A 313 27.38 7.26 -23.01
CA LYS A 313 28.30 7.60 -24.12
C LYS A 313 28.43 6.49 -25.15
N GLU A 314 28.32 5.22 -24.75
CA GLU A 314 28.29 4.07 -25.67
C GLU A 314 27.02 4.07 -26.53
N VAL A 315 25.90 4.56 -26.01
CA VAL A 315 24.61 4.63 -26.72
C VAL A 315 24.47 5.91 -27.54
N LEU A 316 25.05 7.02 -27.08
CA LEU A 316 25.00 8.36 -27.70
C LEU A 316 26.42 8.91 -27.94
N PRO A 317 27.13 8.44 -28.99
CA PRO A 317 28.53 8.79 -29.22
C PRO A 317 28.74 10.27 -29.55
N ASP A 318 27.73 10.96 -30.08
CA ASP A 318 27.82 12.37 -30.52
C ASP A 318 27.67 13.38 -29.38
N VAL A 319 27.23 12.94 -28.19
CA VAL A 319 26.99 13.84 -27.05
C VAL A 319 28.25 13.96 -26.18
N PRO A 320 28.74 15.17 -25.85
CA PRO A 320 29.91 15.35 -24.98
C PRO A 320 29.69 14.79 -23.57
N LEU A 321 30.71 14.14 -23.00
CA LEU A 321 30.65 13.56 -21.65
C LEU A 321 30.29 14.57 -20.56
N SER A 322 30.68 15.84 -20.72
CA SER A 322 30.32 16.91 -19.78
C SER A 322 28.80 17.17 -19.70
N VAL A 323 28.09 17.00 -20.82
CA VAL A 323 26.63 17.17 -20.87
C VAL A 323 25.94 15.97 -20.23
N ILE A 324 26.43 14.76 -20.53
CA ILE A 324 25.95 13.50 -19.95
C ILE A 324 26.12 13.50 -18.43
N THR A 325 27.31 13.83 -17.93
CA THR A 325 27.61 13.87 -16.49
C THR A 325 26.75 14.91 -15.77
N ARG A 326 26.54 16.08 -16.38
CA ARG A 326 25.68 17.13 -15.80
C ARG A 326 24.23 16.67 -15.68
N ASP A 327 23.70 15.97 -16.68
CA ASP A 327 22.33 15.43 -16.64
C ASP A 327 22.21 14.27 -15.64
N LEU A 328 23.21 13.37 -15.60
CA LEU A 328 23.27 12.27 -14.63
C LEU A 328 23.36 12.73 -13.17
N LEU A 329 24.00 13.87 -12.91
CA LEU A 329 24.00 14.47 -11.57
C LEU A 329 22.59 14.92 -11.13
N GLN A 330 21.65 15.10 -12.07
CA GLN A 330 20.28 15.50 -11.79
C GLN A 330 19.31 14.31 -11.81
N THR A 331 19.45 13.39 -12.77
CA THR A 331 18.52 12.26 -12.96
C THR A 331 18.90 11.02 -12.14
N ASN A 332 20.20 10.83 -11.87
CA ASN A 332 20.79 9.63 -11.27
C ASN A 332 20.32 8.31 -11.93
N CYS A 333 20.00 8.35 -13.23
CA CYS A 333 19.45 7.22 -13.98
C CYS A 333 19.84 7.31 -15.47
N VAL A 334 20.45 6.25 -16.00
CA VAL A 334 20.94 6.14 -17.38
C VAL A 334 19.81 6.28 -18.41
N ASP A 335 18.71 5.55 -18.23
CA ASP A 335 17.58 5.54 -19.18
C ASP A 335 16.87 6.90 -19.26
N THR A 336 16.77 7.58 -18.11
CA THR A 336 16.17 8.93 -18.04
C THR A 336 17.08 9.95 -18.71
N THR A 337 18.40 9.85 -18.51
CA THR A 337 19.37 10.73 -19.18
C THR A 337 19.43 10.51 -20.68
N ILE A 338 19.38 9.27 -21.17
CA ILE A 338 19.30 9.00 -22.62
C ILE A 338 18.05 9.66 -23.21
N THR A 339 16.91 9.55 -22.53
CA THR A 339 15.64 10.14 -22.97
C THR A 339 15.74 11.66 -23.03
N ASN A 340 16.22 12.31 -21.97
CA ASN A 340 16.38 13.77 -21.90
C ASN A 340 17.36 14.30 -22.96
N LEU A 341 18.48 13.60 -23.18
CA LEU A 341 19.49 14.01 -24.15
C LEU A 341 18.97 13.89 -25.58
N LEU A 342 18.22 12.84 -25.89
CA LEU A 342 17.56 12.68 -27.17
C LEU A 342 16.50 13.75 -27.42
N GLU A 343 15.69 14.09 -26.41
CA GLU A 343 14.72 15.20 -26.50
C GLU A 343 15.40 16.57 -26.68
N SER A 344 16.55 16.80 -26.03
CA SER A 344 17.28 18.07 -26.14
C SER A 344 18.06 18.23 -27.46
N THR A 345 18.41 17.12 -28.12
CA THR A 345 19.16 17.15 -29.40
C THR A 345 18.27 17.60 -30.56
N GLU A 346 16.95 17.49 -30.45
CA GLU A 346 15.99 17.98 -31.46
C GLU A 346 15.88 19.53 -31.50
N GLN A 347 16.51 20.26 -30.57
CA GLN A 347 16.50 21.74 -30.54
C GLN A 347 17.68 22.41 -31.26
N TYR A 348 18.63 21.64 -31.84
CA TYR A 348 19.78 22.18 -32.55
C TYR A 348 20.01 21.48 -33.90
N HIS A 349 19.10 21.63 -34.85
CA HIS A 349 19.48 21.53 -36.26
C HIS A 349 18.55 22.38 -37.15
N THR A 350 18.97 23.60 -37.43
CA THR A 350 18.53 24.36 -38.60
C THR A 350 19.71 25.22 -39.05
N GLU A 351 20.48 24.72 -40.02
CA GLU A 351 20.92 25.50 -41.19
C GLU A 351 21.61 24.56 -42.21
N PRO A 352 21.45 24.82 -43.53
CA PRO A 352 21.92 23.94 -44.59
C PRO A 352 23.34 24.31 -45.04
N ALA A 353 24.16 23.31 -45.36
CA ALA A 353 25.43 23.51 -46.07
C ALA A 353 25.32 22.96 -47.51
N GLU A 354 25.57 23.85 -48.46
CA GLU A 354 25.65 23.60 -49.90
C GLU A 354 26.90 22.79 -50.32
N ALA A 355 26.77 22.16 -51.50
CA ALA A 355 27.80 21.85 -52.51
C ALA A 355 28.84 20.73 -52.25
N ALA A 356 28.48 19.50 -52.68
CA ALA A 356 29.08 18.59 -53.70
C ALA A 356 30.63 18.50 -53.94
N PRO A 357 31.19 17.49 -54.68
CA PRO A 357 30.57 16.29 -55.29
C PRO A 357 31.41 14.95 -55.23
N SER A 358 30.73 13.85 -55.57
CA SER A 358 31.20 12.65 -56.34
C SER A 358 32.23 11.63 -55.81
N GLY A 359 31.81 10.36 -55.79
CA GLY A 359 32.65 9.15 -55.93
C GLY A 359 31.82 7.86 -55.98
N PRO A 360 31.90 6.99 -57.01
CA PRO A 360 30.90 5.94 -57.26
C PRO A 360 31.31 4.54 -56.75
N SER A 361 30.31 3.82 -56.21
CA SER A 361 30.04 2.36 -56.27
C SER A 361 31.17 1.32 -56.30
N GLN A 362 31.12 0.32 -55.40
CA GLN A 362 30.82 -1.09 -55.75
C GLN A 362 30.72 -2.03 -54.52
N PRO A 363 29.99 -3.17 -54.64
CA PRO A 363 29.70 -4.11 -53.56
C PRO A 363 30.66 -5.30 -53.56
N LEU A 364 30.94 -5.91 -52.40
CA LEU A 364 31.54 -7.25 -52.35
C LEU A 364 31.02 -8.08 -51.17
N THR A 365 30.60 -9.27 -51.56
CA THR A 365 30.01 -10.39 -50.83
C THR A 365 31.05 -11.27 -50.12
N SER A 366 30.53 -12.24 -49.35
CA SER A 366 31.15 -13.45 -48.75
C SER A 366 31.63 -13.27 -47.30
N THR A 367 31.37 -14.15 -46.33
CA THR A 367 31.15 -15.61 -46.40
C THR A 367 30.48 -16.09 -45.10
N THR A 368 29.49 -16.99 -45.20
CA THR A 368 29.00 -17.82 -44.09
C THR A 368 29.85 -19.08 -43.92
N PRO A 369 29.89 -19.67 -42.71
CA PRO A 369 29.47 -21.06 -42.60
C PRO A 369 28.45 -21.35 -41.49
N SER A 370 27.72 -22.41 -41.76
CA SER A 370 26.51 -23.00 -41.17
C SER A 370 26.59 -23.55 -39.74
N VAL A 371 25.50 -23.39 -38.97
CA VAL A 371 25.09 -24.20 -37.80
C VAL A 371 23.53 -24.31 -37.81
N PRO A 372 22.91 -25.45 -37.39
CA PRO A 372 21.58 -25.89 -37.85
C PRO A 372 20.36 -25.29 -37.11
N ALA A 373 19.18 -25.53 -37.71
CA ALA A 373 17.91 -24.82 -37.53
C ALA A 373 17.22 -24.90 -36.14
N PRO A 374 16.52 -23.81 -35.72
CA PRO A 374 15.50 -23.83 -34.65
C PRO A 374 14.04 -23.89 -35.21
N PRO A 375 13.02 -24.19 -34.35
CA PRO A 375 11.61 -24.44 -34.73
C PRO A 375 10.87 -23.15 -35.19
N PRO A 376 9.62 -23.24 -35.74
CA PRO A 376 9.15 -22.30 -36.74
C PRO A 376 8.91 -20.87 -36.22
N ASN A 377 9.49 -19.95 -36.99
CA ASN A 377 9.42 -18.49 -36.90
C ASN A 377 8.05 -17.91 -36.52
N LEU A 378 7.99 -17.21 -35.38
CA LEU A 378 7.19 -15.99 -35.28
C LEU A 378 7.89 -14.92 -36.13
N LYS A 379 7.44 -14.74 -37.38
CA LYS A 379 7.90 -13.60 -38.18
C LYS A 379 7.40 -12.31 -37.50
N PRO A 380 8.27 -11.36 -37.12
CA PRO A 380 7.82 -10.08 -36.63
C PRO A 380 7.01 -9.38 -37.74
N PRO A 381 5.82 -8.82 -37.43
CA PRO A 381 4.95 -8.22 -38.45
C PRO A 381 5.52 -6.93 -39.07
N ALA A 382 6.52 -6.30 -38.45
CA ALA A 382 7.10 -5.04 -38.94
C ALA A 382 8.49 -5.27 -39.53
N LYS A 383 8.67 -4.92 -40.81
CA LYS A 383 9.96 -4.92 -41.52
C LYS A 383 10.85 -3.70 -41.19
N SER A 384 10.36 -2.72 -40.43
CA SER A 384 11.16 -1.58 -39.95
C SER A 384 10.65 -1.01 -38.62
N PHE A 385 11.52 -0.26 -37.94
CA PHE A 385 11.21 0.50 -36.73
C PHE A 385 10.53 1.83 -37.11
N GLY A 386 9.43 2.19 -36.44
CA GLY A 386 8.71 3.43 -36.70
C GLY A 386 9.61 4.66 -36.56
N LYS A 387 9.47 5.65 -37.44
CA LYS A 387 10.34 6.84 -37.43
C LYS A 387 9.99 7.78 -36.27
N SER A 388 8.73 7.82 -35.83
CA SER A 388 8.30 8.58 -34.65
C SER A 388 8.02 7.70 -33.43
N PRO A 389 8.11 8.24 -32.20
CA PRO A 389 7.71 7.53 -30.98
C PRO A 389 6.24 7.08 -31.00
N ALA A 390 5.35 7.87 -31.60
CA ALA A 390 3.94 7.51 -31.76
C ALA A 390 3.78 6.26 -32.65
N ASP A 391 4.48 6.21 -33.79
CA ASP A 391 4.47 5.03 -34.68
C ASP A 391 5.04 3.79 -33.98
N ARG A 392 6.07 3.97 -33.14
CA ARG A 392 6.66 2.89 -32.35
C ARG A 392 5.68 2.38 -31.28
N HIS A 393 4.94 3.27 -30.63
CA HIS A 393 3.95 2.90 -29.62
C HIS A 393 2.75 2.16 -30.25
N MET A 394 2.30 2.60 -31.43
CA MET A 394 1.29 1.90 -32.22
C MET A 394 1.78 0.52 -32.65
N SER A 395 3.02 0.40 -33.14
CA SER A 395 3.61 -0.91 -33.49
C SER A 395 3.70 -1.87 -32.30
N LEU A 396 3.97 -1.36 -31.09
CA LEU A 396 3.97 -2.19 -29.87
C LEU A 396 2.56 -2.63 -29.47
N GLN A 397 1.56 -1.75 -29.57
CA GLN A 397 0.18 -2.10 -29.31
C GLN A 397 -0.35 -3.14 -30.31
N GLU A 398 -0.01 -3.00 -31.59
CA GLU A 398 -0.34 -3.99 -32.63
C GLU A 398 0.31 -5.36 -32.35
N ARG A 399 1.59 -5.39 -31.94
CA ARG A 399 2.27 -6.63 -31.54
C ARG A 399 1.63 -7.27 -30.32
N LYS A 400 1.21 -6.46 -29.34
CA LYS A 400 0.52 -6.92 -28.14
C LYS A 400 -0.84 -7.52 -28.51
N ALA A 401 -1.61 -6.86 -29.35
CA ALA A 401 -2.90 -7.37 -29.84
C ALA A 401 -2.73 -8.69 -30.61
N ALA A 402 -1.78 -8.77 -31.54
CA ALA A 402 -1.51 -10.00 -32.29
C ALA A 402 -1.10 -11.18 -31.38
N LEU A 403 -0.38 -10.90 -30.29
CA LEU A 403 0.01 -11.92 -29.31
C LEU A 403 -1.17 -12.40 -28.47
N TYR A 404 -2.09 -11.50 -28.11
CA TYR A 404 -3.34 -11.87 -27.45
C TYR A 404 -4.24 -12.72 -28.36
N ASP A 405 -4.37 -12.37 -29.64
CA ASP A 405 -5.18 -13.14 -30.58
C ASP A 405 -4.60 -14.52 -30.83
N TYR A 406 -3.27 -14.63 -30.94
CA TYR A 406 -2.59 -15.93 -31.03
C TYR A 406 -2.82 -16.78 -29.77
N ALA A 407 -2.68 -16.20 -28.58
CA ALA A 407 -2.93 -16.89 -27.32
C ALA A 407 -4.40 -17.34 -27.20
N ARG A 408 -5.34 -16.49 -27.64
CA ARG A 408 -6.78 -16.78 -27.66
C ARG A 408 -7.10 -17.94 -28.60
N ARG A 409 -6.59 -17.95 -29.83
CA ARG A 409 -6.77 -19.06 -30.78
C ARG A 409 -6.21 -20.37 -30.24
N ARG A 410 -5.01 -20.34 -29.68
CA ARG A 410 -4.39 -21.52 -29.07
C ARG A 410 -5.16 -22.04 -27.86
N TYR A 411 -5.76 -21.14 -27.08
CA TYR A 411 -6.63 -21.51 -25.96
C TYR A 411 -7.91 -22.19 -26.45
N ILE A 412 -8.53 -21.62 -27.48
CA ILE A 412 -9.73 -22.18 -28.13
C ILE A 412 -9.45 -23.57 -28.72
N GLU A 413 -8.35 -23.73 -29.47
CA GLU A 413 -7.92 -25.02 -30.03
C GLU A 413 -7.62 -26.07 -28.95
N LYS A 414 -7.00 -25.66 -27.84
CA LYS A 414 -6.67 -26.57 -26.73
C LYS A 414 -7.90 -27.00 -25.93
N HIS A 415 -8.94 -26.17 -25.91
CA HIS A 415 -10.14 -26.40 -25.10
C HIS A 415 -11.40 -26.76 -25.92
N GLY A 416 -11.29 -26.89 -27.25
CA GLY A 416 -12.37 -27.36 -28.13
C GLY A 416 -13.62 -26.48 -28.10
N LEU A 417 -13.44 -25.16 -27.99
CA LEU A 417 -14.55 -24.21 -27.92
C LEU A 417 -14.94 -23.79 -29.34
N ASP A 418 -16.02 -24.34 -29.89
CA ASP A 418 -16.57 -23.87 -31.16
C ASP A 418 -17.00 -22.39 -31.03
N LEU A 419 -16.48 -21.54 -31.91
CA LEU A 419 -16.91 -20.15 -32.03
C LEU A 419 -18.21 -20.15 -32.82
N GLU A 420 -19.36 -20.01 -32.14
CA GLU A 420 -20.59 -19.59 -32.81
C GLU A 420 -20.36 -18.17 -33.38
N GLU A 421 -20.29 -18.08 -34.70
CA GLU A 421 -20.24 -16.82 -35.45
C GLU A 421 -21.61 -16.15 -35.40
N ASP A 422 -21.79 -15.17 -34.51
CA ASP A 422 -22.86 -14.18 -34.67
C ASP A 422 -22.49 -13.26 -35.84
N SER A 423 -23.30 -13.35 -36.90
CA SER A 423 -23.27 -12.57 -38.14
C SER A 423 -23.73 -11.12 -37.97
#